data_AF-A0A9D2CI46-F1
#
_entry.id   AF-A0A9D2CI46-F1
#
_cell.length_a   1.000
_cell.length_b   1.000
_cell.length_c   1.000
_cell.angle_alpha   90.00
_cell.angle_beta   90.00
_cell.angle_gamma   90.00
#
_symmetry.space_group_name_H-M   'P 1'
#
loop_
_entity.id
_entity.type
_entity.pdbx_description
1 polymer ?
#
loop_
_entity_poly.entity_id
_entity_poly.type
_entity_poly.pdbx_seq_one_letter_code
_entity_poly.pdbx_strand_id
1 'polypeptide(L)'
;MIAAAPSRFCEEGPSAHTKRGRYVNNLSSCTADRRRGATVLLGILIAAVALVGALALPAERADAMEAVKCTGRPNSEDDPTIIMGATESRITFEASVAEGEGVTSLTLHMPEGTGFSNQDLAVTLLTGDDLMTRNELDFTETVDGQDLVLDFVEPITQEGHLNVMVYDVFFPAEGGEMQVEATYELADGTEASVEGIPAISVEGISTTESLSQWLEEQPWVQAWNSNRFLHLFFDPALLVTSFPVVLTGFFTSIAIVAVAFPLAIPMGLLLALMRISKLRLLRGIATTYVNIVRGTPLFLQIYVAFFGLPLAGIQIPNFVLGVTVMCMNSGAYMCEIFRAGILSISKGQTEAARSLGMNGAQTMFYVILPQMFRIVIPNLTSEFIVLYKDTSLLAAVGIMELVMYARTIVASTGSITPYIVAALFYLVITLPLSKVTRHLEDRVRGHRSRKHADAPELAAEKGATNE
;
A
#
# COMPACT_ATOMS: atom_id res chain seq x y z
N MET A 1 -63.39 10.55 1.07
CA MET A 1 -64.57 10.86 0.23
C MET A 1 -64.14 11.88 -0.82
N ILE A 2 -64.46 11.67 -2.10
CA ILE A 2 -64.47 12.66 -3.21
C ILE A 2 -63.09 13.34 -3.53
N ALA A 3 -62.45 13.36 -4.71
CA ALA A 3 -62.69 13.01 -6.13
C ALA A 3 -62.82 14.20 -7.14
N ALA A 4 -62.08 14.07 -8.27
CA ALA A 4 -62.31 14.58 -9.64
C ALA A 4 -61.98 16.04 -10.10
N ALA A 5 -61.17 16.11 -11.18
CA ALA A 5 -61.24 16.94 -12.42
C ALA A 5 -61.13 18.50 -12.35
N PRO A 6 -60.70 19.25 -13.42
CA PRO A 6 -61.23 19.33 -14.83
C PRO A 6 -60.16 19.07 -15.95
N SER A 7 -60.38 18.86 -17.28
CA SER A 7 -61.22 19.48 -18.37
C SER A 7 -60.62 20.79 -18.96
N ARG A 8 -60.52 21.15 -20.28
CA ARG A 8 -61.08 20.78 -21.63
C ARG A 8 -60.19 21.44 -22.77
N PHE A 9 -60.37 21.38 -24.12
CA PHE A 9 -60.85 20.39 -25.15
C PHE A 9 -60.91 21.05 -26.59
N CYS A 10 -60.64 20.31 -27.70
CA CYS A 10 -60.83 20.64 -29.17
C CYS A 10 -60.02 21.82 -29.85
N GLU A 11 -59.97 22.04 -31.20
CA GLU A 11 -59.94 21.20 -32.45
C GLU A 11 -59.77 22.09 -33.75
N GLU A 12 -59.71 21.48 -34.95
CA GLU A 12 -59.91 22.00 -36.35
C GLU A 12 -58.75 22.65 -37.20
N GLY A 13 -58.92 22.63 -38.54
CA GLY A 13 -58.02 23.14 -39.62
C GLY A 13 -58.77 24.10 -40.60
N PRO A 14 -58.74 24.00 -41.95
CA PRO A 14 -57.78 23.45 -42.94
C PRO A 14 -57.48 24.44 -44.14
N SER A 15 -56.73 24.06 -45.20
CA SER A 15 -56.82 24.65 -46.59
C SER A 15 -55.98 23.90 -47.66
N ALA A 16 -56.01 24.32 -48.95
CA ALA A 16 -55.96 23.41 -50.11
C ALA A 16 -55.29 23.91 -51.43
N HIS A 17 -55.18 22.99 -52.42
CA HIS A 17 -54.70 23.13 -53.83
C HIS A 17 -53.16 23.28 -54.01
N THR A 18 -52.50 22.86 -55.11
CA THR A 18 -52.88 22.81 -56.55
C THR A 18 -52.24 21.63 -57.33
N LYS A 19 -52.71 21.30 -58.56
CA LYS A 19 -52.25 20.18 -59.42
C LYS A 19 -51.38 20.62 -60.62
N ARG A 20 -50.44 19.76 -61.11
CA ARG A 20 -50.35 19.28 -62.53
C ARG A 20 -49.12 18.37 -62.84
N GLY A 21 -49.30 17.41 -63.77
CA GLY A 21 -48.24 16.60 -64.42
C GLY A 21 -48.24 15.11 -63.99
N ARG A 22 -48.95 14.14 -64.60
CA ARG A 22 -48.99 13.55 -65.97
C ARG A 22 -47.97 12.40 -66.22
N TYR A 23 -48.49 11.15 -66.19
CA TYR A 23 -48.02 9.89 -66.83
C TYR A 23 -46.57 9.44 -66.49
N VAL A 24 -46.20 8.15 -66.40
CA VAL A 24 -46.47 6.98 -67.26
C VAL A 24 -46.43 5.67 -66.43
N ASN A 25 -46.96 4.55 -66.97
CA ASN A 25 -46.86 3.14 -66.53
C ASN A 25 -47.59 2.67 -65.24
N ASN A 26 -48.79 2.11 -65.44
CA ASN A 26 -49.25 0.93 -64.69
C ASN A 26 -48.53 -0.33 -65.21
N LEU A 27 -48.15 -1.28 -64.33
CA LEU A 27 -48.11 -2.76 -64.54
C LEU A 27 -47.15 -3.46 -63.53
N SER A 28 -47.52 -3.56 -62.25
CA SER A 28 -46.70 -4.30 -61.25
C SER A 28 -47.38 -4.77 -59.96
N SER A 29 -48.64 -4.42 -59.69
CA SER A 29 -49.25 -4.54 -58.35
C SER A 29 -49.80 -5.93 -57.96
N CYS A 30 -49.87 -6.91 -58.86
CA CYS A 30 -50.65 -8.14 -58.65
C CYS A 30 -49.90 -9.28 -57.90
N THR A 31 -48.70 -9.05 -57.37
CA THR A 31 -47.83 -10.10 -56.79
C THR A 31 -47.38 -9.85 -55.34
N ALA A 32 -47.70 -8.68 -54.76
CA ALA A 32 -47.16 -8.25 -53.47
C ALA A 32 -47.80 -8.96 -52.26
N ASP A 33 -49.12 -9.16 -52.29
CA ASP A 33 -49.89 -9.43 -51.06
C ASP A 33 -49.67 -10.84 -50.51
N ARG A 34 -49.52 -11.83 -51.40
CA ARG A 34 -49.33 -13.26 -51.03
C ARG A 34 -48.01 -13.54 -50.29
N ARG A 35 -47.05 -12.59 -50.28
CA ARG A 35 -45.78 -12.73 -49.55
C ARG A 35 -45.88 -12.36 -48.07
N ARG A 36 -46.81 -11.45 -47.69
CA ARG A 36 -46.89 -10.93 -46.31
C ARG A 36 -47.40 -11.95 -45.30
N GLY A 37 -48.42 -12.74 -45.66
CA GLY A 37 -48.94 -13.82 -44.80
C GLY A 37 -47.90 -14.90 -44.51
N ALA A 38 -47.09 -15.27 -45.51
CA ALA A 38 -46.04 -16.28 -45.37
C ALA A 38 -44.92 -15.84 -44.41
N THR A 39 -44.48 -14.57 -44.46
CA THR A 39 -43.45 -14.06 -43.53
C THR A 39 -43.91 -13.97 -42.09
N VAL A 40 -45.20 -13.67 -41.82
CA VAL A 40 -45.72 -13.64 -40.45
C VAL A 40 -45.84 -15.05 -39.88
N LEU A 41 -46.35 -16.02 -40.65
CA LEU A 41 -46.40 -17.42 -40.22
C LEU A 41 -45.01 -18.02 -39.99
N LEU A 42 -44.05 -17.72 -40.87
CA LEU A 42 -42.65 -18.15 -40.69
C LEU A 42 -42.01 -17.51 -39.45
N GLY A 43 -42.27 -16.23 -39.18
CA GLY A 43 -41.79 -15.55 -37.98
C GLY A 43 -42.34 -16.15 -36.69
N ILE A 44 -43.63 -16.51 -36.65
CA ILE A 44 -44.25 -17.20 -35.51
C ILE A 44 -43.64 -18.61 -35.34
N LEU A 45 -43.40 -19.34 -36.43
CA LEU A 45 -42.79 -20.67 -36.36
C LEU A 45 -41.34 -20.62 -35.86
N ILE A 46 -40.54 -19.64 -36.32
CA ILE A 46 -39.17 -19.42 -35.83
C ILE A 46 -39.17 -19.02 -34.35
N ALA A 47 -40.09 -18.15 -33.93
CA ALA A 47 -40.22 -17.78 -32.51
C ALA A 47 -40.62 -18.98 -31.63
N ALA A 48 -41.51 -19.85 -32.11
CA ALA A 48 -41.90 -21.06 -31.40
C ALA A 48 -40.73 -22.08 -31.30
N VAL A 49 -39.98 -22.28 -32.39
CA VAL A 49 -38.79 -23.16 -32.38
C VAL A 49 -37.69 -22.60 -31.49
N ALA A 50 -37.48 -21.28 -31.47
CA ALA A 50 -36.54 -20.64 -30.55
C ALA A 50 -36.97 -20.78 -29.07
N LEU A 51 -38.27 -20.68 -28.77
CA LEU A 51 -38.79 -20.83 -27.41
C LEU A 51 -38.74 -22.28 -26.91
N VAL A 52 -38.91 -23.26 -27.80
CA VAL A 52 -38.71 -24.70 -27.49
C VAL A 52 -37.21 -25.02 -27.34
N GLY A 53 -36.35 -24.45 -28.19
CA GLY A 53 -34.90 -24.59 -28.06
C GLY A 53 -34.35 -23.98 -26.76
N ALA A 54 -34.95 -22.90 -26.26
CA ALA A 54 -34.61 -22.28 -24.98
C ALA A 54 -35.13 -23.03 -23.73
N LEU A 55 -35.87 -24.13 -23.91
CA LEU A 55 -36.30 -25.04 -22.84
C LEU A 55 -35.50 -26.35 -22.81
N ALA A 56 -34.61 -26.57 -23.78
CA ALA A 56 -33.55 -27.55 -23.68
C ALA A 56 -32.37 -26.96 -22.89
N LEU A 57 -32.57 -26.79 -21.58
CA LEU A 57 -31.42 -26.89 -20.67
C LEU A 57 -30.76 -28.25 -20.94
N PRO A 58 -29.41 -28.36 -20.95
CA PRO A 58 -28.81 -29.66 -20.76
C PRO A 58 -29.37 -30.25 -19.45
N ALA A 59 -29.63 -31.54 -19.43
CA ALA A 59 -29.76 -32.20 -18.14
C ALA A 59 -28.39 -32.07 -17.47
N GLU A 60 -28.34 -31.34 -16.36
CA GLU A 60 -27.20 -31.41 -15.44
C GLU A 60 -27.03 -32.89 -15.10
N ARG A 61 -25.89 -33.47 -15.50
CA ARG A 61 -25.44 -34.70 -14.85
C ARG A 61 -25.21 -34.31 -13.40
N ALA A 62 -25.76 -35.07 -12.47
CA ALA A 62 -25.16 -35.12 -11.15
C ALA A 62 -23.84 -35.86 -11.36
N ASP A 63 -22.71 -35.15 -11.30
CA ASP A 63 -21.42 -35.78 -11.38
C ASP A 63 -21.22 -36.65 -10.13
N ALA A 64 -20.64 -37.84 -10.30
CA ALA A 64 -20.54 -38.83 -9.21
C ALA A 64 -19.72 -38.35 -8.01
N MET A 65 -18.87 -37.33 -8.20
CA MET A 65 -18.10 -36.71 -7.14
C MET A 65 -17.94 -35.19 -7.33
N GLU A 66 -18.32 -34.40 -6.32
CA GLU A 66 -18.24 -32.93 -6.28
C GLU A 66 -17.24 -32.47 -5.19
N ALA A 67 -16.43 -31.44 -5.47
CA ALA A 67 -15.43 -30.93 -4.51
C ALA A 67 -16.10 -30.11 -3.39
N VAL A 68 -16.20 -30.70 -2.20
CA VAL A 68 -16.69 -30.02 -1.00
C VAL A 68 -15.66 -29.01 -0.51
N LYS A 69 -14.36 -29.37 -0.54
CA LYS A 69 -13.28 -28.55 0.02
C LYS A 69 -11.89 -29.04 -0.40
N CYS A 70 -10.99 -28.10 -0.67
CA CYS A 70 -9.55 -28.34 -0.62
C CYS A 70 -8.91 -27.29 0.30
N THR A 71 -8.07 -27.71 1.23
CA THR A 71 -7.32 -26.80 2.12
C THR A 71 -5.96 -27.36 2.47
N GLY A 72 -4.90 -26.56 2.27
CA GLY A 72 -3.62 -26.82 2.90
C GLY A 72 -3.58 -26.37 4.36
N ARG A 73 -2.62 -26.88 5.14
CA ARG A 73 -2.19 -26.33 6.44
C ARG A 73 -0.68 -26.54 6.63
N PRO A 74 0.06 -25.59 7.23
CA PRO A 74 1.43 -25.83 7.66
C PRO A 74 1.48 -26.83 8.81
N ASN A 75 2.67 -27.41 9.07
CA ASN A 75 2.92 -28.23 10.27
C ASN A 75 3.63 -27.47 11.41
N SER A 76 3.86 -26.16 11.25
CA SER A 76 4.50 -25.29 12.25
C SER A 76 3.54 -24.80 13.34
N GLU A 77 4.06 -24.54 14.56
CA GLU A 77 3.27 -24.11 15.71
C GLU A 77 2.89 -22.61 15.71
N ASP A 78 3.58 -21.74 14.96
CA ASP A 78 3.46 -20.28 15.07
C ASP A 78 2.15 -19.69 14.51
N ASP A 79 1.70 -20.15 13.33
CA ASP A 79 0.36 -19.83 12.79
C ASP A 79 -0.18 -21.03 11.98
N PRO A 80 -1.30 -21.66 12.39
CA PRO A 80 -1.87 -22.83 11.71
C PRO A 80 -2.71 -22.49 10.46
N THR A 81 -2.70 -21.23 10.00
CA THR A 81 -3.54 -20.73 8.89
C THR A 81 -2.77 -20.19 7.68
N ILE A 82 -1.50 -19.81 7.83
CA ILE A 82 -0.67 -19.28 6.74
C ILE A 82 0.27 -20.38 6.24
N ILE A 83 0.20 -20.70 4.94
CA ILE A 83 1.07 -21.69 4.30
C ILE A 83 2.23 -20.94 3.64
N MET A 84 3.47 -21.26 4.02
CA MET A 84 4.67 -20.68 3.42
C MET A 84 5.23 -21.61 2.33
N GLY A 85 5.71 -21.03 1.22
CA GLY A 85 6.46 -21.77 0.20
C GLY A 85 7.66 -22.51 0.79
N ALA A 86 8.05 -23.63 0.18
CA ALA A 86 9.13 -24.54 0.61
C ALA A 86 9.09 -24.99 2.09
N THR A 87 7.93 -24.89 2.75
CA THR A 87 7.73 -25.28 4.15
C THR A 87 6.82 -26.50 4.24
N GLU A 88 7.16 -27.43 5.13
CA GLU A 88 6.41 -28.67 5.35
C GLU A 88 4.94 -28.39 5.71
N SER A 89 4.05 -28.91 4.86
CA SER A 89 2.62 -28.68 4.90
C SER A 89 1.87 -29.99 4.66
N ARG A 90 0.55 -29.98 4.88
CA ARG A 90 -0.35 -31.05 4.47
C ARG A 90 -1.49 -30.49 3.62
N ILE A 91 -1.97 -31.28 2.68
CA ILE A 91 -3.22 -31.02 1.94
C ILE A 91 -4.34 -31.88 2.54
N THR A 92 -5.54 -31.32 2.62
CA THR A 92 -6.77 -32.05 2.89
C THR A 92 -7.75 -31.76 1.76
N PHE A 93 -8.04 -32.78 0.97
CA PHE A 93 -9.05 -32.78 -0.08
C PHE A 93 -10.29 -33.54 0.43
N GLU A 94 -11.47 -32.97 0.22
CA GLU A 94 -12.74 -33.51 0.68
C GLU A 94 -13.76 -33.36 -0.46
N ALA A 95 -14.39 -34.47 -0.84
CA ALA A 95 -15.36 -34.51 -1.93
C ALA A 95 -16.55 -35.40 -1.59
N SER A 96 -17.76 -34.99 -1.99
CA SER A 96 -18.99 -35.74 -1.76
C SER A 96 -19.21 -36.72 -2.92
N VAL A 97 -19.30 -38.01 -2.60
CA VAL A 97 -19.57 -39.10 -3.55
C VAL A 97 -21.07 -39.41 -3.56
N ALA A 98 -21.68 -39.46 -4.74
CA ALA A 98 -23.11 -39.71 -4.94
C ALA A 98 -23.45 -41.22 -4.93
N GLU A 99 -24.71 -41.55 -4.60
CA GLU A 99 -25.18 -42.95 -4.61
C GLU A 99 -25.21 -43.55 -6.03
N GLY A 100 -24.50 -44.67 -6.21
CA GLY A 100 -24.78 -45.63 -7.28
C GLY A 100 -23.86 -45.68 -8.50
N GLU A 101 -22.95 -44.73 -8.71
CA GLU A 101 -22.08 -44.73 -9.92
C GLU A 101 -20.72 -45.46 -9.73
N GLY A 102 -20.25 -45.65 -8.50
CA GLY A 102 -19.18 -46.61 -8.18
C GLY A 102 -17.77 -46.15 -8.58
N VAL A 103 -17.18 -45.24 -7.81
CA VAL A 103 -15.82 -44.71 -8.07
C VAL A 103 -14.76 -45.80 -7.82
N THR A 104 -13.88 -46.04 -8.80
CA THR A 104 -12.82 -47.06 -8.76
C THR A 104 -11.42 -46.49 -8.53
N SER A 105 -11.13 -45.29 -9.04
CA SER A 105 -9.86 -44.59 -8.81
C SER A 105 -10.07 -43.08 -8.64
N LEU A 106 -9.15 -42.44 -7.92
CA LEU A 106 -9.08 -40.99 -7.75
C LEU A 106 -7.64 -40.53 -7.96
N THR A 107 -7.41 -39.65 -8.94
CA THR A 107 -6.13 -38.97 -9.16
C THR A 107 -6.21 -37.54 -8.66
N LEU A 108 -5.24 -37.15 -7.82
CA LEU A 108 -5.01 -35.76 -7.41
C LEU A 108 -3.77 -35.24 -8.13
N HIS A 109 -3.97 -34.27 -9.03
CA HIS A 109 -2.91 -33.60 -9.77
C HIS A 109 -2.40 -32.41 -8.95
N MET A 110 -1.14 -32.46 -8.52
CA MET A 110 -0.54 -31.41 -7.68
C MET A 110 0.07 -30.28 -8.54
N PRO A 111 -0.07 -29.00 -8.14
CA PRO A 111 0.37 -27.86 -8.95
C PRO A 111 1.89 -27.84 -9.21
N GLU A 112 2.30 -27.29 -10.37
CA GLU A 112 3.70 -27.35 -10.86
C GLU A 112 4.75 -26.98 -9.80
N GLY A 113 5.72 -27.89 -9.61
CA GLY A 113 6.82 -27.70 -8.65
C GLY A 113 6.50 -28.04 -7.19
N THR A 114 5.29 -28.52 -6.89
CA THR A 114 4.95 -29.07 -5.57
C THR A 114 5.55 -30.46 -5.39
N GLY A 115 6.32 -30.66 -4.32
CA GLY A 115 6.78 -31.99 -3.89
C GLY A 115 5.86 -32.57 -2.81
N PHE A 116 5.71 -33.89 -2.76
CA PHE A 116 4.93 -34.58 -1.72
C PHE A 116 5.48 -35.99 -1.44
N SER A 117 5.13 -36.55 -0.28
CA SER A 117 5.44 -37.93 0.10
C SER A 117 4.21 -38.84 -0.10
N ASN A 118 4.45 -40.14 -0.29
CA ASN A 118 3.41 -41.17 -0.24
C ASN A 118 3.46 -42.02 1.05
N GLN A 119 4.36 -41.71 1.99
CA GLN A 119 4.60 -42.56 3.18
C GLN A 119 3.54 -42.39 4.27
N ASP A 120 2.96 -41.19 4.39
CA ASP A 120 1.88 -40.86 5.33
C ASP A 120 0.68 -40.31 4.54
N LEU A 121 -0.14 -41.22 4.02
CA LEU A 121 -1.42 -40.96 3.37
C LEU A 121 -2.57 -41.45 4.27
N ALA A 122 -3.64 -40.66 4.37
CA ALA A 122 -4.82 -41.06 5.14
C ALA A 122 -6.11 -40.77 4.35
N VAL A 123 -6.69 -41.82 3.77
CA VAL A 123 -7.94 -41.79 3.02
C VAL A 123 -9.05 -42.43 3.83
N THR A 124 -10.16 -41.72 4.05
CA THR A 124 -11.34 -42.27 4.74
C THR A 124 -12.65 -41.69 4.23
N LEU A 125 -13.67 -42.55 4.15
CA LEU A 125 -15.04 -42.18 3.76
C LEU A 125 -15.88 -41.90 5.02
N LEU A 126 -16.47 -40.71 5.09
CA LEU A 126 -17.40 -40.31 6.15
C LEU A 126 -18.83 -40.55 5.68
N THR A 127 -19.61 -41.31 6.46
CA THR A 127 -20.94 -41.82 6.06
C THR A 127 -22.01 -41.62 7.13
N GLY A 128 -23.28 -41.71 6.72
CA GLY A 128 -24.48 -41.56 7.56
C GLY A 128 -24.97 -40.12 7.69
N ASP A 129 -26.21 -39.94 8.15
CA ASP A 129 -26.94 -38.67 8.24
C ASP A 129 -26.22 -37.53 9.00
N ASP A 130 -25.22 -37.85 9.83
CA ASP A 130 -24.40 -36.91 10.60
C ASP A 130 -22.93 -36.82 10.15
N LEU A 131 -22.53 -37.60 9.14
CA LEU A 131 -21.16 -37.78 8.63
C LEU A 131 -20.12 -38.19 9.71
N MET A 132 -20.56 -38.74 10.84
CA MET A 132 -19.66 -39.14 11.94
C MET A 132 -19.13 -40.58 11.80
N THR A 133 -19.68 -41.39 10.89
CA THR A 133 -19.22 -42.79 10.70
C THR A 133 -18.05 -42.84 9.72
N ARG A 134 -16.83 -42.92 10.27
CA ARG A 134 -15.58 -42.99 9.50
C ARG A 134 -15.25 -44.42 9.10
N ASN A 135 -15.37 -44.72 7.82
CA ASN A 135 -14.95 -45.97 7.21
C ASN A 135 -13.53 -45.79 6.65
N GLU A 136 -12.61 -46.69 7.01
CA GLU A 136 -11.33 -46.83 6.35
C GLU A 136 -11.54 -47.63 5.05
N LEU A 137 -10.90 -47.19 3.97
CA LEU A 137 -10.96 -47.83 2.65
C LEU A 137 -9.65 -48.57 2.40
N ASP A 138 -9.72 -49.78 1.83
CA ASP A 138 -8.54 -50.43 1.26
C ASP A 138 -8.25 -49.82 -0.13
N PHE A 139 -7.06 -49.24 -0.29
CA PHE A 139 -6.60 -48.63 -1.53
C PHE A 139 -5.14 -49.02 -1.83
N THR A 140 -4.66 -48.67 -3.02
CA THR A 140 -3.24 -48.72 -3.40
C THR A 140 -2.85 -47.36 -4.00
N GLU A 141 -1.85 -46.70 -3.43
CA GLU A 141 -1.31 -45.47 -4.00
C GLU A 141 -0.25 -45.72 -5.09
N THR A 142 -0.33 -44.92 -6.16
CA THR A 142 0.74 -44.77 -7.16
C THR A 142 1.06 -43.28 -7.33
N VAL A 143 2.34 -42.95 -7.50
CA VAL A 143 2.79 -41.57 -7.76
C VAL A 143 3.54 -41.53 -9.09
N ASP A 144 3.05 -40.74 -10.05
CA ASP A 144 3.76 -40.44 -11.30
C ASP A 144 3.97 -38.92 -11.46
N GLY A 145 5.20 -38.46 -11.22
CA GLY A 145 5.58 -37.05 -11.32
C GLY A 145 4.88 -36.14 -10.30
N GLN A 146 3.70 -35.65 -10.65
CA GLN A 146 2.86 -34.77 -9.83
C GLN A 146 1.48 -35.36 -9.51
N ASP A 147 1.18 -36.54 -10.05
CA ASP A 147 -0.12 -37.17 -9.96
C ASP A 147 -0.09 -38.23 -8.85
N LEU A 148 -0.94 -38.04 -7.84
CA LEU A 148 -1.20 -39.03 -6.79
C LEU A 148 -2.46 -39.81 -7.17
N VAL A 149 -2.28 -41.04 -7.67
CA VAL A 149 -3.36 -41.97 -8.00
C VAL A 149 -3.68 -42.84 -6.79
N LEU A 150 -4.96 -42.95 -6.46
CA LEU A 150 -5.51 -43.79 -5.40
C LEU A 150 -6.48 -44.81 -6.02
N ASP A 151 -6.03 -46.05 -6.19
CA ASP A 151 -6.84 -47.15 -6.71
C ASP A 151 -7.59 -47.85 -5.57
N PHE A 152 -8.93 -47.85 -5.59
CA PHE A 152 -9.74 -48.48 -4.53
C PHE A 152 -9.95 -49.97 -4.78
N VAL A 153 -9.75 -50.80 -3.75
CA VAL A 153 -9.84 -52.27 -3.86
C VAL A 153 -11.30 -52.74 -4.02
N GLU A 154 -12.25 -52.01 -3.45
CA GLU A 154 -13.69 -52.15 -3.72
C GLU A 154 -14.27 -50.80 -4.18
N PRO A 155 -15.15 -50.74 -5.21
CA PRO A 155 -15.66 -49.46 -5.72
C PRO A 155 -16.53 -48.71 -4.71
N ILE A 156 -16.30 -47.40 -4.55
CA ILE A 156 -17.07 -46.54 -3.64
C ILE A 156 -18.47 -46.35 -4.20
N THR A 157 -19.43 -47.09 -3.62
CA THR A 157 -20.84 -47.16 -4.04
C THR A 157 -21.81 -46.59 -3.00
N GLN A 158 -21.30 -46.16 -1.84
CA GLN A 158 -22.07 -45.55 -0.75
C GLN A 158 -21.97 -44.03 -0.81
N GLU A 159 -23.08 -43.34 -0.58
CA GLU A 159 -23.10 -41.87 -0.42
C GLU A 159 -22.28 -41.45 0.82
N GLY A 160 -21.43 -40.44 0.67
CA GLY A 160 -20.59 -39.95 1.77
C GLY A 160 -19.54 -38.93 1.34
N HIS A 161 -18.80 -38.41 2.32
CA HIS A 161 -17.68 -37.49 2.10
C HIS A 161 -16.36 -38.28 2.09
N LEU A 162 -15.72 -38.40 0.93
CA LEU A 162 -14.37 -38.94 0.79
C LEU A 162 -13.36 -37.87 1.22
N ASN A 163 -12.56 -38.19 2.24
CA ASN A 163 -11.54 -37.29 2.78
C ASN A 163 -10.14 -37.90 2.57
N VAL A 164 -9.31 -37.21 1.79
CA VAL A 164 -7.92 -37.55 1.49
C VAL A 164 -6.99 -36.54 2.16
N MET A 165 -6.14 -37.01 3.07
CA MET A 165 -5.08 -36.21 3.68
C MET A 165 -3.71 -36.68 3.17
N VAL A 166 -2.94 -35.73 2.62
CA VAL A 166 -1.57 -35.91 2.14
C VAL A 166 -0.64 -35.10 3.05
N TYR A 167 0.34 -35.77 3.67
CA TYR A 167 1.36 -35.15 4.52
C TYR A 167 2.68 -34.93 3.73
N ASP A 168 3.66 -34.27 4.35
CA ASP A 168 4.96 -33.90 3.76
C ASP A 168 4.88 -33.19 2.38
N VAL A 169 3.91 -32.29 2.23
CA VAL A 169 3.74 -31.46 1.02
C VAL A 169 4.58 -30.20 1.11
N PHE A 170 5.40 -29.96 0.09
CA PHE A 170 6.27 -28.79 -0.05
C PHE A 170 5.88 -28.01 -1.32
N PHE A 171 5.18 -26.88 -1.14
CA PHE A 171 4.80 -25.99 -2.23
C PHE A 171 6.00 -25.19 -2.79
N PRO A 172 5.93 -24.69 -4.04
CA PRO A 172 6.95 -23.83 -4.63
C PRO A 172 7.34 -22.62 -3.75
N ALA A 173 8.64 -22.31 -3.71
CA ALA A 173 9.18 -21.23 -2.88
C ALA A 173 8.66 -19.82 -3.25
N GLU A 174 8.24 -19.60 -4.50
CA GLU A 174 7.69 -18.32 -4.97
C GLU A 174 6.24 -18.07 -4.47
N GLY A 175 5.55 -19.12 -3.98
CA GLY A 175 4.15 -19.05 -3.56
C GLY A 175 3.16 -18.76 -4.71
N GLY A 176 1.94 -18.39 -4.37
CA GLY A 176 0.84 -18.13 -5.30
C GLY A 176 -0.44 -18.87 -4.94
N GLU A 177 -1.45 -18.77 -5.82
CA GLU A 177 -2.68 -19.56 -5.74
C GLU A 177 -2.42 -20.96 -6.31
N MET A 178 -2.20 -21.94 -5.43
CA MET A 178 -1.87 -23.31 -5.78
C MET A 178 -3.16 -24.10 -6.01
N GLN A 179 -3.57 -24.25 -7.27
CA GLN A 179 -4.74 -25.05 -7.63
C GLN A 179 -4.37 -26.53 -7.69
N VAL A 180 -5.09 -27.36 -6.94
CA VAL A 180 -5.09 -28.82 -7.09
C VAL A 180 -6.21 -29.18 -8.06
N GLU A 181 -5.93 -30.05 -9.02
CA GLU A 181 -6.96 -30.61 -9.90
C GLU A 181 -7.21 -32.07 -9.51
N ALA A 182 -8.42 -32.59 -9.75
CA ALA A 182 -8.75 -33.98 -9.43
C ALA A 182 -9.58 -34.62 -10.53
N THR A 183 -9.28 -35.87 -10.85
CA THR A 183 -10.04 -36.71 -11.78
C THR A 183 -10.36 -38.05 -11.13
N TYR A 184 -11.47 -38.66 -11.51
CA TYR A 184 -11.91 -39.96 -11.00
C TYR A 184 -12.37 -40.87 -12.13
N GLU A 185 -12.21 -42.18 -11.94
CA GLU A 185 -12.75 -43.21 -12.83
C GLU A 185 -13.95 -43.90 -12.17
N LEU A 186 -14.96 -44.21 -12.97
CA LEU A 186 -16.13 -44.99 -12.57
C LEU A 186 -16.00 -46.46 -13.00
N ALA A 187 -16.73 -47.35 -12.33
CA ALA A 187 -16.74 -48.78 -12.59
C ALA A 187 -17.23 -49.20 -14.01
N ASP A 188 -17.66 -48.25 -14.86
CA ASP A 188 -17.94 -48.47 -16.28
C ASP A 188 -16.78 -48.08 -17.24
N GLY A 189 -15.68 -47.55 -16.70
CA GLY A 189 -14.52 -47.05 -17.45
C GLY A 189 -14.63 -45.60 -17.93
N THR A 190 -15.54 -44.81 -17.35
CA THR A 190 -15.65 -43.36 -17.61
C THR A 190 -14.75 -42.57 -16.66
N GLU A 191 -13.79 -41.83 -17.22
CA GLU A 191 -13.04 -40.77 -16.53
C GLU A 191 -13.86 -39.46 -16.49
N ALA A 192 -13.82 -38.75 -15.35
CA ALA A 192 -14.41 -37.43 -15.18
C ALA A 192 -13.57 -36.53 -14.25
N SER A 193 -13.68 -35.20 -14.43
CA SER A 193 -12.99 -34.20 -13.61
C SER A 193 -13.88 -33.67 -12.49
N VAL A 194 -13.33 -33.49 -11.29
CA VAL A 194 -14.03 -32.84 -10.18
C VAL A 194 -13.96 -31.32 -10.36
N GLU A 195 -15.07 -30.68 -10.72
CA GLU A 195 -15.14 -29.23 -10.80
C GLU A 195 -15.21 -28.56 -9.40
N GLY A 196 -14.96 -27.24 -9.35
CA GLY A 196 -15.20 -26.42 -8.16
C GLY A 196 -14.09 -26.38 -7.10
N ILE A 197 -12.97 -27.10 -7.28
CA ILE A 197 -11.88 -27.16 -6.28
C ILE A 197 -11.32 -25.75 -5.99
N PRO A 198 -11.30 -25.29 -4.72
CA PRO A 198 -10.72 -24.00 -4.36
C PRO A 198 -9.19 -24.05 -4.36
N ALA A 199 -8.55 -22.99 -4.85
CA ALA A 199 -7.10 -22.83 -4.81
C ALA A 199 -6.57 -22.63 -3.38
N ILE A 200 -5.35 -23.11 -3.14
CA ILE A 200 -4.62 -22.96 -1.88
C ILE A 200 -3.68 -21.75 -1.99
N SER A 201 -4.02 -20.64 -1.34
CA SER A 201 -3.13 -19.47 -1.25
C SER A 201 -1.88 -19.81 -0.41
N VAL A 202 -0.71 -19.81 -1.05
CA VAL A 202 0.62 -19.99 -0.43
C VAL A 202 1.40 -18.68 -0.47
N GLU A 203 1.90 -18.23 0.68
CA GLU A 203 2.78 -17.06 0.75
C GLU A 203 4.21 -17.42 0.32
N GLY A 204 4.73 -16.70 -0.67
CA GLY A 204 6.07 -16.91 -1.19
C GLY A 204 7.17 -16.45 -0.24
N ILE A 205 8.26 -17.21 -0.16
CA ILE A 205 9.47 -16.79 0.53
C ILE A 205 10.02 -15.54 -0.18
N SER A 206 10.08 -14.42 0.54
CA SER A 206 10.61 -13.18 -0.05
C SER A 206 12.08 -13.37 -0.49
N THR A 207 12.51 -12.71 -1.55
CA THR A 207 13.90 -12.82 -2.03
C THR A 207 14.96 -12.37 -1.01
N THR A 208 14.56 -11.56 -0.02
CA THR A 208 15.37 -11.21 1.15
C THR A 208 15.45 -12.30 2.20
N GLU A 209 14.46 -13.20 2.27
CA GLU A 209 14.40 -14.33 3.18
C GLU A 209 15.11 -15.57 2.61
N SER A 210 15.01 -15.83 1.30
CA SER A 210 15.89 -16.82 0.65
C SER A 210 17.37 -16.44 0.80
N LEU A 211 17.67 -15.13 0.82
CA LEU A 211 19.02 -14.60 1.03
C LEU A 211 19.44 -14.57 2.51
N SER A 212 18.51 -14.50 3.47
CA SER A 212 18.80 -14.62 4.90
C SER A 212 19.19 -16.05 5.25
N GLN A 213 18.38 -17.03 4.83
CA GLN A 213 18.63 -18.46 4.99
C GLN A 213 19.99 -18.85 4.38
N TRP A 214 20.25 -18.45 3.13
CA TRP A 214 21.55 -18.68 2.49
C TRP A 214 22.73 -18.04 3.25
N LEU A 215 22.54 -16.88 3.89
CA LEU A 215 23.57 -16.25 4.72
C LEU A 215 23.83 -17.04 6.00
N GLU A 216 22.80 -17.53 6.69
CA GLU A 216 22.95 -18.27 7.95
C GLU A 216 23.68 -19.62 7.78
N GLU A 217 23.54 -20.25 6.61
CA GLU A 217 24.33 -21.43 6.22
C GLU A 217 25.84 -21.14 6.08
N GLN A 218 26.25 -19.89 5.86
CA GLN A 218 27.65 -19.59 5.54
C GLN A 218 28.56 -19.72 6.78
N PRO A 219 29.67 -20.48 6.70
CA PRO A 219 30.59 -20.66 7.82
C PRO A 219 31.17 -19.35 8.39
N TRP A 220 31.26 -18.30 7.56
CA TRP A 220 31.72 -16.99 8.02
C TRP A 220 30.66 -16.21 8.80
N VAL A 221 29.36 -16.39 8.50
CA VAL A 221 28.25 -15.80 9.28
C VAL A 221 28.13 -16.50 10.62
N GLN A 222 28.26 -17.84 10.65
CA GLN A 222 28.29 -18.60 11.90
C GLN A 222 29.49 -18.21 12.78
N ALA A 223 30.68 -18.03 12.18
CA ALA A 223 31.85 -17.51 12.89
C ALA A 223 31.67 -16.06 13.39
N TRP A 224 31.00 -15.20 12.61
CA TRP A 224 30.67 -13.82 12.98
C TRP A 224 29.69 -13.76 14.15
N ASN A 225 28.58 -14.51 14.05
CA ASN A 225 27.51 -14.57 15.05
C ASN A 225 27.93 -15.28 16.34
N SER A 226 29.00 -16.09 16.32
CA SER A 226 29.62 -16.61 17.55
C SER A 226 30.01 -15.50 18.55
N ASN A 227 30.26 -14.28 18.06
CA ASN A 227 30.40 -13.10 18.90
C ASN A 227 29.04 -12.46 19.19
N ARG A 228 28.58 -12.57 20.44
CA ARG A 228 27.31 -12.02 20.92
C ARG A 228 27.11 -10.52 20.62
N PHE A 229 28.16 -9.71 20.54
CA PHE A 229 28.00 -8.30 20.14
C PHE A 229 27.73 -8.16 18.64
N LEU A 230 28.38 -8.97 17.81
CA LEU A 230 28.16 -8.93 16.35
C LEU A 230 26.77 -9.48 15.99
N HIS A 231 26.34 -10.61 16.58
CA HIS A 231 24.99 -11.15 16.39
C HIS A 231 23.87 -10.21 16.89
N LEU A 232 24.10 -9.45 17.97
CA LEU A 232 23.09 -8.51 18.49
C LEU A 232 23.06 -7.17 17.76
N PHE A 233 24.13 -6.72 17.09
CA PHE A 233 24.17 -5.38 16.47
C PHE A 233 24.37 -5.40 14.95
N PHE A 234 24.94 -6.46 14.39
CA PHE A 234 25.40 -6.53 13.00
C PHE A 234 25.16 -7.92 12.38
N ASP A 235 24.04 -8.56 12.72
CA ASP A 235 23.69 -9.86 12.15
C ASP A 235 23.50 -9.76 10.61
N PRO A 236 24.27 -10.50 9.79
CA PRO A 236 24.20 -10.40 8.33
C PRO A 236 22.84 -10.76 7.75
N ALA A 237 22.13 -11.74 8.32
CA ALA A 237 20.84 -12.20 7.82
C ALA A 237 19.75 -11.17 8.17
N LEU A 238 19.70 -10.71 9.43
CA LEU A 238 18.74 -9.69 9.84
C LEU A 238 19.00 -8.32 9.18
N LEU A 239 20.23 -8.00 8.78
CA LEU A 239 20.52 -6.80 7.97
C LEU A 239 19.82 -6.85 6.61
N VAL A 240 19.67 -8.03 6.00
CA VAL A 240 19.00 -8.22 4.71
C VAL A 240 17.48 -8.16 4.85
N THR A 241 16.89 -8.94 5.76
CA THR A 241 15.43 -8.98 5.95
C THR A 241 14.87 -7.67 6.47
N SER A 242 15.61 -6.97 7.35
CA SER A 242 15.18 -5.68 7.87
C SER A 242 15.23 -4.55 6.84
N PHE A 243 16.07 -4.64 5.81
CA PHE A 243 16.28 -3.55 4.86
C PHE A 243 14.99 -3.08 4.14
N PRO A 244 14.21 -3.94 3.45
CA PRO A 244 12.99 -3.52 2.77
C PRO A 244 11.91 -3.03 3.75
N VAL A 245 11.79 -3.66 4.92
CA VAL A 245 10.79 -3.27 5.94
C VAL A 245 11.11 -1.88 6.50
N VAL A 246 12.36 -1.63 6.90
CA VAL A 246 12.82 -0.34 7.44
C VAL A 246 12.80 0.75 6.35
N LEU A 247 12.98 0.40 5.07
CA LEU A 247 12.81 1.30 3.92
C LEU A 247 11.37 1.85 3.79
N THR A 248 10.32 1.10 4.18
CA THR A 248 8.96 1.65 4.21
C THR A 248 8.82 2.76 5.25
N GLY A 249 9.42 2.57 6.43
CA GLY A 249 9.52 3.59 7.48
C GLY A 249 10.30 4.84 7.06
N PHE A 250 11.37 4.68 6.29
CA PHE A 250 12.15 5.78 5.70
C PHE A 250 11.26 6.70 4.84
N PHE A 251 10.43 6.14 3.96
CA PHE A 251 9.49 6.93 3.16
C PHE A 251 8.44 7.64 4.02
N THR A 252 7.96 7.03 5.11
CA THR A 252 7.05 7.69 6.07
C THR A 252 7.72 8.86 6.80
N SER A 253 8.96 8.70 7.28
CA SER A 253 9.73 9.80 7.89
C SER A 253 9.94 10.95 6.89
N ILE A 254 10.23 10.65 5.62
CA ILE A 254 10.30 11.66 4.54
C ILE A 254 8.95 12.35 4.34
N ALA A 255 7.84 11.61 4.26
CA ALA A 255 6.51 12.17 4.04
C ALA A 255 6.10 13.15 5.17
N ILE A 256 6.40 12.81 6.43
CA ILE A 256 6.15 13.67 7.59
C ILE A 256 6.91 15.00 7.43
N VAL A 257 8.21 14.96 7.10
CA VAL A 257 9.03 16.17 6.92
C VAL A 257 8.60 16.96 5.68
N ALA A 258 8.26 16.28 4.58
CA ALA A 258 7.85 16.89 3.32
C ALA A 258 6.54 17.69 3.43
N VAL A 259 5.67 17.37 4.40
CA VAL A 259 4.49 18.19 4.73
C VAL A 259 4.77 19.17 5.87
N ALA A 260 5.43 18.74 6.96
CA ALA A 260 5.65 19.60 8.13
C ALA A 260 6.59 20.79 7.85
N PHE A 261 7.67 20.59 7.08
CA PHE A 261 8.67 21.63 6.85
C PHE A 261 8.17 22.77 5.95
N PRO A 262 7.47 22.53 4.82
CA PRO A 262 6.87 23.61 4.03
C PRO A 262 5.76 24.38 4.76
N LEU A 263 5.09 23.77 5.75
CA LEU A 263 4.12 24.45 6.62
C LEU A 263 4.80 25.27 7.75
N ALA A 264 5.94 24.78 8.27
CA ALA A 264 6.75 25.48 9.26
C ALA A 264 7.34 26.80 8.73
N ILE A 265 7.67 26.89 7.43
CA ILE A 265 8.22 28.09 6.78
C ILE A 265 7.29 29.32 6.91
N PRO A 266 6.04 29.33 6.40
CA PRO A 266 5.14 30.46 6.53
C PRO A 266 4.73 30.72 7.99
N MET A 267 4.59 29.66 8.81
CA MET A 267 4.30 29.79 10.24
C MET A 267 5.42 30.55 10.98
N GLY A 268 6.67 30.12 10.81
CA GLY A 268 7.84 30.75 11.42
C GLY A 268 8.07 32.17 10.90
N LEU A 269 7.84 32.41 9.60
CA LEU A 269 7.92 33.76 9.03
C LEU A 269 6.88 34.70 9.64
N LEU A 270 5.63 34.26 9.77
CA LEU A 270 4.55 35.02 10.38
C LEU A 270 4.85 35.32 11.86
N LEU A 271 5.33 34.34 12.62
CA LEU A 271 5.78 34.53 14.00
C LEU A 271 6.96 35.52 14.10
N ALA A 272 7.93 35.46 13.17
CA ALA A 272 9.04 36.41 13.13
C ALA A 272 8.58 37.85 12.87
N LEU A 273 7.67 38.03 11.91
CA LEU A 273 7.03 39.33 11.62
C LEU A 273 6.20 39.85 12.81
N MET A 274 5.50 38.97 13.53
CA MET A 274 4.82 39.33 14.78
C MET A 274 5.81 39.78 15.88
N ARG A 275 6.93 39.09 16.07
CA ARG A 275 7.93 39.42 17.11
C ARG A 275 8.71 40.71 16.83
N ILE A 276 8.88 41.13 15.57
CA ILE A 276 9.43 42.46 15.25
C ILE A 276 8.36 43.57 15.18
N SER A 277 7.08 43.23 15.35
CA SER A 277 5.99 44.19 15.23
C SER A 277 6.01 45.26 16.32
N LYS A 278 5.68 46.50 15.91
CA LYS A 278 5.46 47.62 16.84
C LYS A 278 4.32 47.32 17.82
N LEU A 279 3.28 46.60 17.38
CA LEU A 279 2.13 46.22 18.20
C LEU A 279 2.56 45.28 19.34
N ARG A 280 2.39 45.76 20.59
CA ARG A 280 2.79 45.03 21.80
C ARG A 280 2.10 43.66 21.92
N LEU A 281 0.83 43.56 21.53
CA LEU A 281 0.04 42.33 21.60
C LEU A 281 0.60 41.21 20.71
N LEU A 282 0.79 41.47 19.40
CA LEU A 282 1.33 40.49 18.46
C LEU A 282 2.72 40.01 18.88
N ARG A 283 3.59 40.95 19.27
CA ARG A 283 4.94 40.67 19.75
C ARG A 283 4.93 39.88 21.07
N GLY A 284 3.96 40.12 21.95
CA GLY A 284 3.72 39.34 23.16
C GLY A 284 3.33 37.90 22.82
N ILE A 285 2.23 37.69 22.08
CA ILE A 285 1.72 36.37 21.69
C ILE A 285 2.82 35.51 21.05
N ALA A 286 3.48 36.03 20.01
CA ALA A 286 4.52 35.26 19.30
C ALA A 286 5.79 35.04 20.14
N THR A 287 6.11 35.93 21.10
CA THR A 287 7.23 35.69 22.02
C THR A 287 6.88 34.63 23.06
N THR A 288 5.68 34.66 23.64
CA THR A 288 5.22 33.61 24.57
C THR A 288 5.18 32.24 23.87
N TYR A 289 4.61 32.16 22.67
CA TYR A 289 4.60 30.93 21.86
C TYR A 289 6.03 30.38 21.63
N VAL A 290 6.92 31.20 21.06
CA VAL A 290 8.29 30.76 20.72
C VAL A 290 9.09 30.39 21.97
N ASN A 291 8.93 31.12 23.08
CA ASN A 291 9.62 30.82 24.34
C ASN A 291 9.14 29.50 24.97
N ILE A 292 7.83 29.19 24.90
CA ILE A 292 7.30 27.91 25.42
C ILE A 292 7.74 26.75 24.54
N VAL A 293 7.57 26.85 23.22
CA VAL A 293 7.83 25.74 22.29
C VAL A 293 9.33 25.44 22.14
N ARG A 294 10.21 26.44 22.24
CA ARG A 294 11.68 26.22 22.28
C ARG A 294 12.23 25.97 23.70
N GLY A 295 11.41 26.19 24.72
CA GLY A 295 11.74 25.96 26.14
C GLY A 295 11.24 24.63 26.69
N THR A 296 10.53 23.82 25.87
CA THR A 296 10.00 22.51 26.24
C THR A 296 10.49 21.43 25.27
N PRO A 297 10.79 20.20 25.73
CA PRO A 297 11.20 19.11 24.84
C PRO A 297 10.10 18.75 23.83
N LEU A 298 10.48 18.57 22.56
CA LEU A 298 9.59 18.10 21.49
C LEU A 298 8.91 16.76 21.85
N PHE A 299 9.63 15.84 22.50
CA PHE A 299 9.07 14.59 23.03
C PHE A 299 7.85 14.81 23.94
N LEU A 300 7.88 15.83 24.82
CA LEU A 300 6.74 16.16 25.68
C LEU A 300 5.60 16.84 24.90
N GLN A 301 5.92 17.63 23.87
CA GLN A 301 4.91 18.22 22.98
C GLN A 301 4.16 17.13 22.20
N ILE A 302 4.89 16.10 21.73
CA ILE A 302 4.33 14.90 21.10
C ILE A 302 3.43 14.15 22.10
N TYR A 303 3.91 13.85 23.31
CA TYR A 303 3.10 13.16 24.32
C TYR A 303 1.81 13.93 24.71
N VAL A 304 1.91 15.24 24.93
CA VAL A 304 0.73 16.07 25.26
C VAL A 304 -0.26 16.15 24.10
N ALA A 305 0.21 16.16 22.86
CA ALA A 305 -0.67 16.10 21.69
C ALA A 305 -1.38 14.73 21.57
N PHE A 306 -0.61 13.63 21.56
CA PHE A 306 -1.14 12.29 21.26
C PHE A 306 -1.95 11.67 22.39
N PHE A 307 -1.65 11.98 23.65
CA PHE A 307 -2.43 11.48 24.80
C PHE A 307 -3.40 12.53 25.37
N GLY A 308 -3.05 13.83 25.30
CA GLY A 308 -3.88 14.90 25.87
C GLY A 308 -5.07 15.32 25.01
N LEU A 309 -4.94 15.36 23.68
CA LEU A 309 -6.06 15.75 22.80
C LEU A 309 -7.20 14.72 22.76
N PRO A 310 -6.94 13.39 22.70
CA PRO A 310 -8.01 12.40 22.81
C PRO A 310 -8.74 12.45 24.15
N LEU A 311 -8.04 12.73 25.26
CA LEU A 311 -8.66 12.94 26.58
C LEU A 311 -9.53 14.21 26.65
N ALA A 312 -9.27 15.20 25.78
CA ALA A 312 -10.14 16.35 25.56
C ALA A 312 -11.26 16.10 24.52
N GLY A 313 -11.44 14.86 24.06
CA GLY A 313 -12.42 14.48 23.04
C GLY A 313 -12.05 14.85 21.61
N ILE A 314 -10.82 15.32 21.36
CA ILE A 314 -10.36 15.76 20.05
C ILE A 314 -9.56 14.62 19.40
N GLN A 315 -10.19 13.94 18.43
CA GLN A 315 -9.56 12.90 17.63
C GLN A 315 -9.00 13.48 16.33
N ILE A 316 -7.71 13.29 16.08
CA ILE A 316 -7.00 13.72 14.86
C ILE A 316 -6.18 12.52 14.37
N PRO A 317 -6.18 12.18 13.06
CA PRO A 317 -5.40 11.06 12.54
C PRO A 317 -3.90 11.21 12.85
N ASN A 318 -3.26 10.13 13.32
CA ASN A 318 -1.90 10.14 13.86
C ASN A 318 -0.88 10.85 12.95
N PHE A 319 -0.90 10.59 11.64
CA PHE A 319 -0.02 11.26 10.67
C PHE A 319 -0.21 12.78 10.66
N VAL A 320 -1.46 13.26 10.61
CA VAL A 320 -1.81 14.68 10.61
C VAL A 320 -1.40 15.33 11.94
N LEU A 321 -1.60 14.63 13.06
CA LEU A 321 -1.20 15.12 14.38
C LEU A 321 0.32 15.22 14.52
N GLY A 322 1.06 14.22 14.05
CA GLY A 322 2.52 14.21 14.01
C GLY A 322 3.06 15.36 13.17
N VAL A 323 2.59 15.50 11.94
CA VAL A 323 2.90 16.64 11.05
C VAL A 323 2.60 17.98 11.72
N THR A 324 1.47 18.09 12.44
CA THR A 324 1.08 19.33 13.14
C THR A 324 2.07 19.67 14.26
N VAL A 325 2.41 18.73 15.13
CA VAL A 325 3.38 18.96 16.23
C VAL A 325 4.77 19.31 15.69
N MET A 326 5.22 18.59 14.66
CA MET A 326 6.51 18.84 14.01
C MET A 326 6.56 20.22 13.32
N CYS A 327 5.48 20.62 12.65
CA CYS A 327 5.31 21.95 12.08
C CYS A 327 5.31 23.04 13.16
N MET A 328 4.58 22.84 14.27
CA MET A 328 4.50 23.78 15.39
C MET A 328 5.87 24.00 16.04
N ASN A 329 6.62 22.92 16.25
CA ASN A 329 7.96 22.96 16.84
C ASN A 329 8.95 23.68 15.92
N SER A 330 9.14 23.17 14.70
CA SER A 330 10.09 23.77 13.75
C SER A 330 9.72 25.21 13.39
N GLY A 331 8.42 25.53 13.28
CA GLY A 331 7.95 26.91 13.09
C GLY A 331 8.42 27.88 14.20
N ALA A 332 8.60 27.41 15.44
CA ALA A 332 9.16 28.22 16.51
C ALA A 332 10.67 28.45 16.36
N TYR A 333 11.44 27.45 15.92
CA TYR A 333 12.88 27.59 15.63
C TYR A 333 13.12 28.44 14.37
N MET A 334 12.36 28.20 13.30
CA MET A 334 12.33 29.02 12.10
C MET A 334 11.99 30.49 12.40
N CYS A 335 11.10 30.78 13.35
CA CYS A 335 10.84 32.15 13.77
C CYS A 335 12.11 32.89 14.24
N GLU A 336 13.01 32.21 14.96
CA GLU A 336 14.27 32.81 15.40
C GLU A 336 15.28 32.92 14.25
N ILE A 337 15.34 31.93 13.36
CA ILE A 337 16.15 31.97 12.14
C ILE A 337 15.75 33.17 11.27
N PHE A 338 14.46 33.33 10.97
CA PHE A 338 13.93 34.46 10.18
C PHE A 338 14.12 35.80 10.92
N ARG A 339 13.85 35.88 12.23
CA ARG A 339 14.06 37.11 13.00
C ARG A 339 15.52 37.54 13.00
N ALA A 340 16.46 36.61 13.19
CA ALA A 340 17.89 36.88 13.11
C ALA A 340 18.30 37.31 11.70
N GLY A 341 17.78 36.64 10.66
CA GLY A 341 17.98 37.03 9.26
C GLY A 341 17.52 38.45 8.97
N ILE A 342 16.30 38.84 9.37
CA ILE A 342 15.77 40.21 9.21
C ILE A 342 16.68 41.23 9.91
N LEU A 343 17.11 40.94 11.15
CA LEU A 343 17.95 41.84 11.94
C LEU A 343 19.42 41.89 11.49
N SER A 344 19.87 40.95 10.65
CA SER A 344 21.23 40.93 10.10
C SER A 344 21.44 41.91 8.93
N ILE A 345 20.36 42.44 8.36
CA ILE A 345 20.41 43.35 7.21
C ILE A 345 20.76 44.77 7.68
N SER A 346 21.70 45.40 6.97
CA SER A 346 22.18 46.75 7.31
C SER A 346 21.04 47.78 7.31
N LYS A 347 21.00 48.64 8.34
CA LYS A 347 20.03 49.74 8.47
C LYS A 347 20.02 50.65 7.23
N GLY A 348 21.18 50.85 6.59
CA GLY A 348 21.30 51.62 5.35
C GLY A 348 20.41 51.11 4.20
N GLN A 349 20.05 49.82 4.16
CA GLN A 349 19.07 49.30 3.19
C GLN A 349 17.64 49.78 3.50
N THR A 350 17.29 49.89 4.78
CA THR A 350 16.01 50.45 5.22
C THR A 350 15.97 51.95 5.01
N GLU A 351 17.06 52.65 5.34
CA GLU A 351 17.20 54.10 5.15
C GLU A 351 17.12 54.49 3.67
N ALA A 352 17.88 53.81 2.78
CA ALA A 352 17.81 54.05 1.33
C ALA A 352 16.40 53.79 0.76
N ALA A 353 15.74 52.70 1.17
CA ALA A 353 14.37 52.40 0.76
C ALA A 353 13.37 53.48 1.22
N ARG A 354 13.56 54.03 2.43
CA ARG A 354 12.74 55.14 2.95
C ARG A 354 13.01 56.47 2.23
N SER A 355 14.25 56.74 1.82
CA SER A 355 14.61 57.89 0.97
C SER A 355 14.01 57.79 -0.44
N LEU A 356 13.81 56.57 -0.96
CA LEU A 356 13.07 56.28 -2.19
C LEU A 356 11.53 56.27 -1.97
N GLY A 357 11.04 56.82 -0.86
CA GLY A 357 9.60 56.98 -0.57
C GLY A 357 8.86 55.71 -0.14
N MET A 358 9.50 54.55 -0.10
CA MET A 358 8.84 53.27 0.19
C MET A 358 8.25 53.26 1.61
N ASN A 359 7.01 52.79 1.77
CA ASN A 359 6.40 52.58 3.08
C ASN A 359 6.99 51.33 3.77
N GLY A 360 6.78 51.18 5.08
CA GLY A 360 7.40 50.10 5.87
C GLY A 360 7.07 48.67 5.41
N ALA A 361 5.89 48.45 4.83
CA ALA A 361 5.53 47.15 4.24
C ALA A 361 6.23 46.93 2.90
N GLN A 362 6.29 47.96 2.03
CA GLN A 362 7.05 47.92 0.78
C GLN A 362 8.54 47.65 1.04
N THR A 363 9.16 48.34 2.01
CA THR A 363 10.56 48.08 2.42
C THR A 363 10.74 46.64 2.93
N MET A 364 9.79 46.11 3.71
CA MET A 364 9.85 44.74 4.18
C MET A 364 9.78 43.73 3.02
N PHE A 365 8.75 43.79 2.18
CA PHE A 365 8.50 42.80 1.13
C PHE A 365 9.46 42.88 -0.06
N TYR A 366 9.84 44.08 -0.50
CA TYR A 366 10.65 44.24 -1.73
C TYR A 366 12.16 44.38 -1.47
N VAL A 367 12.59 44.77 -0.25
CA VAL A 367 14.01 45.01 0.05
C VAL A 367 14.55 44.06 1.11
N ILE A 368 13.85 43.91 2.25
CA ILE A 368 14.35 43.14 3.40
C ILE A 368 14.17 41.63 3.19
N LEU A 369 12.95 41.14 2.96
CA LEU A 369 12.67 39.70 2.83
C LEU A 369 13.47 39.01 1.71
N PRO A 370 13.63 39.57 0.49
CA PRO A 370 14.39 38.92 -0.58
C PRO A 370 15.89 38.82 -0.29
N GLN A 371 16.45 39.73 0.53
CA GLN A 371 17.81 39.63 1.03
C GLN A 371 17.91 38.62 2.19
N MET A 372 16.93 38.65 3.09
CA MET A 372 16.87 37.79 4.28
C MET A 372 16.85 36.31 3.91
N PHE A 373 16.00 35.89 2.96
CA PHE A 373 15.93 34.48 2.53
C PHE A 373 17.29 33.95 2.06
N ARG A 374 18.07 34.76 1.32
CA ARG A 374 19.42 34.38 0.86
C ARG A 374 20.43 34.19 2.00
N ILE A 375 20.21 34.85 3.14
CA ILE A 375 21.06 34.76 4.34
C ILE A 375 20.68 33.54 5.18
N VAL A 376 19.38 33.19 5.27
CA VAL A 376 18.91 32.12 6.18
C VAL A 376 18.83 30.72 5.57
N ILE A 377 18.91 30.57 4.24
CA ILE A 377 18.87 29.27 3.54
C ILE A 377 19.80 28.18 4.15
N PRO A 378 21.06 28.46 4.56
CA PRO A 378 21.91 27.46 5.21
C PRO A 378 21.31 26.98 6.55
N ASN A 379 20.80 27.92 7.36
CA ASN A 379 20.19 27.62 8.66
C ASN A 379 18.89 26.82 8.49
N LEU A 380 18.08 27.12 7.47
CA LEU A 380 16.88 26.32 7.14
C LEU A 380 17.26 24.91 6.69
N THR A 381 18.38 24.73 5.99
CA THR A 381 18.86 23.39 5.60
C THR A 381 19.31 22.59 6.83
N SER A 382 19.91 23.25 7.83
CA SER A 382 20.23 22.63 9.12
C SER A 382 18.98 22.29 9.95
N GLU A 383 17.98 23.17 9.95
CA GLU A 383 16.67 22.92 10.58
C GLU A 383 15.97 21.70 9.96
N PHE A 384 16.03 21.52 8.63
CA PHE A 384 15.50 20.33 7.95
C PHE A 384 16.20 19.04 8.41
N ILE A 385 17.53 19.08 8.54
CA ILE A 385 18.33 17.95 9.03
C ILE A 385 17.98 17.59 10.48
N VAL A 386 17.62 18.57 11.31
CA VAL A 386 17.11 18.34 12.67
C VAL A 386 15.72 17.71 12.62
N LEU A 387 14.77 18.34 11.93
CA LEU A 387 13.37 17.87 11.85
C LEU A 387 13.23 16.44 11.31
N TYR A 388 14.10 16.05 10.37
CA TYR A 388 14.15 14.69 9.84
C TYR A 388 14.63 13.66 10.87
N LYS A 389 15.62 13.98 11.71
CA LYS A 389 16.03 13.06 12.79
C LYS A 389 14.99 13.01 13.90
N ASP A 390 14.34 14.14 14.17
CA ASP A 390 13.33 14.25 15.21
C ASP A 390 12.03 13.49 14.90
N THR A 391 11.83 12.97 13.66
CA THR A 391 10.71 12.04 13.38
C THR A 391 10.80 10.78 14.23
N SER A 392 12.00 10.35 14.62
CA SER A 392 12.22 9.21 15.51
C SER A 392 11.47 9.31 16.85
N LEU A 393 11.17 10.53 17.31
CA LEU A 393 10.41 10.76 18.54
C LEU A 393 8.92 10.34 18.39
N LEU A 394 8.42 10.23 17.16
CA LEU A 394 7.05 9.79 16.86
C LEU A 394 6.87 8.27 17.01
N ALA A 395 7.96 7.48 16.99
CA ALA A 395 7.94 6.06 17.32
C ALA A 395 7.51 5.79 18.78
N ALA A 396 7.66 6.77 19.67
CA ALA A 396 7.20 6.68 21.06
C ALA A 396 5.67 6.76 21.20
N VAL A 397 4.97 7.27 20.18
CA VAL A 397 3.49 7.33 20.09
C VAL A 397 2.93 6.41 19.01
N GLY A 398 3.70 5.41 18.57
CA GLY A 398 3.24 4.36 17.66
C GLY A 398 3.02 4.79 16.21
N ILE A 399 3.60 5.91 15.77
CA ILE A 399 3.66 6.21 14.33
C ILE A 399 4.68 5.29 13.67
N MET A 400 4.24 4.55 12.64
CA MET A 400 5.06 3.67 11.81
C MET A 400 6.01 4.46 10.91
N GLU A 401 7.02 5.07 11.50
CA GLU A 401 8.15 5.72 10.82
C GLU A 401 9.45 4.91 11.01
N LEU A 402 10.57 5.40 10.48
CA LEU A 402 11.85 4.68 10.35
C LEU A 402 12.32 3.92 11.61
N VAL A 403 12.23 4.52 12.80
CA VAL A 403 12.64 3.89 14.06
C VAL A 403 11.57 2.95 14.61
N MET A 404 10.27 3.22 14.36
CA MET A 404 9.19 2.34 14.78
C MET A 404 9.17 1.00 14.01
N TYR A 405 9.45 1.03 12.69
CA TYR A 405 9.61 -0.21 11.92
C TYR A 405 10.79 -1.04 12.44
N ALA A 406 11.97 -0.42 12.64
CA ALA A 406 13.10 -1.09 13.25
C ALA A 406 12.77 -1.66 14.65
N ARG A 407 12.07 -0.88 15.50
CA ARG A 407 11.62 -1.32 16.83
C ARG A 407 10.71 -2.54 16.79
N THR A 408 9.86 -2.67 15.77
CA THR A 408 8.97 -3.82 15.61
C THR A 408 9.77 -5.10 15.35
N ILE A 409 10.77 -5.04 14.45
CA ILE A 409 11.66 -6.18 14.16
C ILE A 409 12.56 -6.50 15.36
N VAL A 410 13.04 -5.49 16.10
CA VAL A 410 13.79 -5.69 17.36
C VAL A 410 12.93 -6.40 18.41
N ALA A 411 11.61 -6.16 18.42
CA ALA A 411 10.70 -6.76 19.39
C ALA A 411 10.37 -8.24 19.08
N SER A 412 10.38 -8.66 17.82
CA SER A 412 10.24 -10.08 17.43
C SER A 412 11.57 -10.84 17.49
N THR A 413 12.65 -10.28 16.93
CA THR A 413 13.95 -10.96 16.81
C THR A 413 14.81 -10.91 18.08
N GLY A 414 14.56 -9.96 18.98
CA GLY A 414 15.44 -9.66 20.11
C GLY A 414 16.80 -9.04 19.76
N SER A 415 17.12 -8.88 18.46
CA SER A 415 18.38 -8.27 17.99
C SER A 415 18.24 -6.76 17.81
N ILE A 416 19.31 -6.01 18.09
CA ILE A 416 19.41 -4.55 17.93
C ILE A 416 19.77 -4.18 16.46
N THR A 417 20.19 -5.15 15.64
CA THR A 417 20.56 -4.98 14.22
C THR A 417 19.60 -4.12 13.37
N PRO A 418 18.26 -4.22 13.49
CA PRO A 418 17.36 -3.36 12.70
C PRO A 418 17.52 -1.85 12.98
N TYR A 419 17.96 -1.46 14.19
CA TYR A 419 18.29 -0.05 14.48
C TYR A 419 19.58 0.41 13.77
N ILE A 420 20.51 -0.47 13.45
CA ILE A 420 21.67 -0.14 12.61
C ILE A 420 21.23 0.11 11.16
N VAL A 421 20.28 -0.67 10.64
CA VAL A 421 19.64 -0.39 9.34
C VAL A 421 18.99 0.99 9.33
N ALA A 422 18.21 1.34 10.37
CA ALA A 422 17.64 2.68 10.52
C ALA A 422 18.72 3.78 10.60
N ALA A 423 19.84 3.54 11.31
CA ALA A 423 20.95 4.48 11.38
C ALA A 423 21.63 4.72 10.01
N LEU A 424 21.74 3.68 9.16
CA LEU A 424 22.21 3.82 7.78
C LEU A 424 21.27 4.71 6.96
N PHE A 425 19.95 4.53 7.06
CA PHE A 425 18.97 5.40 6.40
C PHE A 425 19.00 6.85 6.90
N TYR A 426 19.30 7.08 8.18
CA TYR A 426 19.58 8.44 8.66
C TYR A 426 20.85 9.03 8.03
N LEU A 427 21.93 8.25 7.87
CA LEU A 427 23.17 8.71 7.22
C LEU A 427 23.00 8.99 5.72
N VAL A 428 22.18 8.19 5.01
CA VAL A 428 21.89 8.35 3.58
C VAL A 428 21.32 9.74 3.25
N ILE A 429 20.44 10.29 4.09
CA ILE A 429 19.93 11.67 3.92
C ILE A 429 20.84 12.71 4.57
N THR A 430 21.32 12.47 5.80
CA THR A 430 22.01 13.54 6.56
C THR A 430 23.42 13.85 6.03
N LEU A 431 24.14 12.89 5.44
CA LEU A 431 25.49 13.14 4.89
C LEU A 431 25.47 14.01 3.62
N PRO A 432 24.63 13.75 2.59
CA PRO A 432 24.48 14.67 1.45
C PRO A 432 23.99 16.07 1.86
N LEU A 433 22.95 16.16 2.68
CA LEU A 433 22.40 17.46 3.12
C LEU A 433 23.41 18.26 3.97
N SER A 434 24.26 17.60 4.76
CA SER A 434 25.36 18.26 5.48
C SER A 434 26.42 18.84 4.54
N LYS A 435 26.71 18.18 3.40
CA LYS A 435 27.60 18.74 2.36
C LYS A 435 26.97 19.95 1.67
N VAL A 436 25.67 19.88 1.35
CA VAL A 436 24.90 21.00 0.78
C VAL A 436 24.88 22.20 1.73
N THR A 437 24.63 21.99 3.02
CA THR A 437 24.65 23.05 4.05
C THR A 437 26.00 23.76 4.09
N ARG A 438 27.12 23.01 4.15
CA ARG A 438 28.47 23.60 4.15
C ARG A 438 28.74 24.43 2.89
N HIS A 439 28.40 23.91 1.71
CA HIS A 439 28.56 24.66 0.45
C HIS A 439 27.73 25.96 0.41
N LEU A 440 26.51 25.95 0.98
CA LEU A 440 25.67 27.13 1.11
C LEU A 440 26.26 28.15 2.11
N GLU A 441 26.78 27.70 3.25
CA GLU A 441 27.50 28.54 4.20
C GLU A 441 28.73 29.19 3.57
N ASP A 442 29.59 28.41 2.90
CA ASP A 442 30.82 28.90 2.28
C ASP A 442 30.53 29.93 1.17
N ARG A 443 29.45 29.74 0.41
CA ARG A 443 28.99 30.71 -0.59
C ARG A 443 28.56 32.05 0.04
N VAL A 444 27.87 32.01 1.19
CA VAL A 444 27.47 33.21 1.96
C VAL A 444 28.69 33.88 2.61
N ARG A 445 29.63 33.09 3.16
CA ARG A 445 30.89 33.58 3.77
C ARG A 445 31.80 34.23 2.73
N GLY A 446 31.96 33.63 1.55
CA GLY A 446 32.80 34.14 0.46
C GLY A 446 32.35 35.51 -0.06
N HIS A 447 31.04 35.74 -0.20
CA HIS A 447 30.48 37.06 -0.53
C HIS A 447 30.81 38.13 0.53
N ARG A 448 30.89 37.74 1.81
CA ARG A 448 31.17 38.65 2.93
C ARG A 448 32.67 38.94 3.09
N SER A 449 33.53 37.96 2.79
CA SER A 449 34.99 38.13 2.82
C SER A 449 35.49 39.03 1.69
N ARG A 450 35.05 38.77 0.44
CA ARG A 450 35.45 39.56 -0.74
C ARG A 450 35.09 41.04 -0.58
N LYS A 451 33.84 41.32 -0.15
CA LYS A 451 33.36 42.68 0.13
C LYS A 451 34.10 43.41 1.27
N HIS A 452 34.90 42.70 2.07
CA HIS A 452 35.80 43.30 3.06
C HIS A 452 37.23 43.52 2.52
N ALA A 453 37.67 42.71 1.56
CA ALA A 453 38.93 42.89 0.84
C ALA A 453 38.87 44.08 -0.15
N ASP A 454 37.74 44.25 -0.85
CA ASP A 454 37.53 45.33 -1.81
C ASP A 454 37.35 46.73 -1.12
N ALA A 455 37.15 46.75 0.20
CA ALA A 455 36.74 47.95 0.95
C ALA A 455 37.84 49.01 1.23
N PRO A 456 39.11 48.65 1.53
CA PRO A 456 40.18 49.63 1.70
C PRO A 456 40.59 50.29 0.38
N GLU A 457 40.53 49.54 -0.72
CA GLU A 457 40.91 49.99 -2.07
C GLU A 457 39.96 51.10 -2.56
N LEU A 458 38.65 50.88 -2.44
CA LEU A 458 37.60 51.89 -2.68
C LEU A 458 37.62 53.10 -1.73
N ALA A 459 38.37 53.03 -0.63
CA ALA A 459 38.59 54.17 0.27
C ALA A 459 39.84 54.98 -0.15
N ALA A 460 40.91 54.30 -0.59
CA ALA A 460 42.11 54.95 -1.12
C ALA A 460 41.82 55.71 -2.42
N GLU A 461 41.08 55.11 -3.35
CA GLU A 461 40.70 55.72 -4.63
C GLU A 461 39.91 57.04 -4.44
N LYS A 462 39.10 57.13 -3.39
CA LYS A 462 38.33 58.35 -3.04
C LYS A 462 39.11 59.39 -2.23
N GLY A 463 40.27 59.02 -1.68
CA GLY A 463 41.23 59.96 -1.14
C GLY A 463 41.98 60.69 -2.26
N ALA A 464 42.44 59.94 -3.27
CA ALA A 464 43.25 60.43 -4.38
C ALA A 464 42.52 61.29 -5.43
N THR A 465 41.24 61.62 -5.21
CA THR A 465 40.40 62.44 -6.12
C THR A 465 39.92 63.76 -5.49
N ASN A 466 40.54 64.20 -4.38
CA ASN A 466 40.19 65.43 -3.66
C ASN A 466 41.42 66.31 -3.31
N GLU A 467 42.54 66.16 -4.05
CA GLU A 467 43.72 67.06 -4.04
C GLU A 467 43.91 67.70 -5.41
#